data_AF-A0A9E2Q5P2-F1
#
_entry.id   AF-A0A9E2Q5P2-F1
#
_cell.length_a   1.000
_cell.length_b   1.000
_cell.length_c   1.000
_cell.angle_alpha   90.00
_cell.angle_beta   90.00
_cell.angle_gamma   90.00
#
_symmetry.space_group_name_H-M   'P 1'
#
loop_
_entity.id
_entity.type
_entity.pdbx_description
1 polymer ?
#
loop_
_entity_poly.entity_id
_entity_poly.type
_entity_poly.pdbx_seq_one_letter_code
_entity_poly.pdbx_strand_id
1 'polypeptide(L)'
;DDKGAELIVAVGTHATLVEFLDKGRSGMASTFLTRLRVGGKLVDAKGVSRLYRQRISNLQLVALVASGLVALFIALASTAAGQTLLGLGGARWDDLISWVVGLFTSAR
;
A
#
# COMPACT_ATOMS: atom_id res chain seq x y z
N ASP A 1 -19.37 -22.34 16.03
CA ASP A 1 -17.93 -22.61 16.15
C ASP A 1 -17.57 -24.04 15.74
N ASP A 2 -18.54 -24.95 15.64
CA ASP A 2 -18.34 -26.38 15.36
C ASP A 2 -17.76 -26.73 13.97
N LYS A 3 -17.51 -25.72 13.11
CA LYS A 3 -16.91 -25.88 11.78
C LYS A 3 -15.46 -25.39 11.69
N GLY A 4 -14.84 -25.00 12.82
CA GLY A 4 -13.42 -24.65 12.87
C GLY A 4 -13.06 -23.31 12.22
N ALA A 5 -14.00 -22.36 12.16
CA ALA A 5 -13.71 -21.04 11.61
C ALA A 5 -12.76 -20.26 12.55
N GLU A 6 -11.65 -19.78 12.00
CA GLU A 6 -10.67 -18.97 12.74
C GLU A 6 -11.13 -17.50 12.89
N LEU A 7 -11.86 -16.99 11.89
CA LEU A 7 -12.46 -15.66 11.87
C LEU A 7 -13.82 -15.69 11.17
N ILE A 8 -14.82 -15.04 11.76
CA ILE A 8 -16.16 -14.89 11.19
C ILE A 8 -16.41 -13.40 10.97
N VAL A 9 -16.65 -13.01 9.71
CA VAL A 9 -16.91 -11.61 9.35
C VAL A 9 -18.42 -11.41 9.18
N ALA A 10 -19.00 -10.55 10.00
CA ALA A 10 -20.41 -10.17 9.89
C ALA A 10 -20.57 -8.95 8.97
N VAL A 11 -21.36 -9.08 7.91
CA VAL A 11 -21.67 -7.99 6.95
C VAL A 11 -23.15 -7.60 7.11
N GLY A 12 -23.45 -6.30 7.22
CA GLY A 12 -24.83 -5.80 7.26
C GLY A 12 -25.57 -5.98 8.59
N THR A 13 -24.87 -6.27 9.69
CA THR A 13 -25.51 -6.45 11.00
C THR A 13 -25.86 -5.11 11.67
N HIS A 14 -27.13 -4.92 12.01
CA HIS A 14 -27.67 -3.82 12.84
C HIS A 14 -28.00 -4.30 14.27
N ALA A 15 -27.10 -5.09 14.84
CA ALA A 15 -27.25 -5.63 16.19
C ALA A 15 -26.23 -4.96 17.11
N THR A 16 -26.45 -3.67 17.37
CA THR A 16 -25.71 -2.99 18.44
C THR A 16 -26.41 -3.22 19.78
N LEU A 17 -25.62 -3.28 20.86
CA LEU A 17 -26.14 -3.46 22.21
C LEU A 17 -27.09 -2.32 22.60
N VAL A 18 -26.83 -1.12 22.09
CA VAL A 18 -27.68 0.07 22.28
C VAL A 18 -29.03 -0.10 21.59
N GLU A 19 -29.07 -0.52 20.31
CA GLU A 19 -30.33 -0.76 19.61
C GLU A 19 -31.16 -1.91 20.20
N PHE A 20 -30.48 -2.90 20.80
CA PHE A 20 -31.14 -3.97 21.54
C PHE A 20 -31.82 -3.47 22.82
N LEU A 21 -31.11 -2.66 23.61
CA LEU A 21 -31.65 -2.07 24.84
C LEU A 21 -32.76 -1.05 24.56
N ASP A 22 -32.64 -0.23 23.51
CA ASP A 22 -33.63 0.79 23.16
C ASP A 22 -34.94 0.21 22.64
N LYS A 23 -34.90 -0.87 21.85
CA LYS A 23 -36.09 -1.38 21.14
C LYS A 23 -36.70 -2.64 21.75
N GLY A 24 -36.03 -3.33 22.68
CA GLY A 24 -36.63 -4.41 23.48
C GLY A 24 -37.29 -5.56 22.69
N ARG A 25 -36.90 -5.80 21.43
CA ARG A 25 -37.53 -6.82 20.58
C ARG A 25 -36.95 -8.19 20.90
N SER A 26 -37.83 -9.12 21.31
CA SER A 26 -37.51 -10.52 21.66
C SER A 26 -36.66 -11.27 20.60
N GLY A 27 -36.81 -10.90 19.32
CA GLY A 27 -36.05 -11.49 18.21
C GLY A 27 -34.58 -11.07 18.11
N MET A 28 -34.10 -10.09 18.90
CA MET A 28 -32.71 -9.63 18.85
C MET A 28 -31.82 -10.24 19.95
N ALA A 29 -32.40 -10.81 21.01
CA ALA A 29 -31.66 -11.40 22.13
C ALA A 29 -30.87 -12.65 21.71
N SER A 30 -31.45 -13.47 20.83
CA SER A 30 -30.80 -14.67 20.30
C SER A 30 -29.57 -14.33 19.45
N THR A 31 -29.64 -13.29 18.63
CA THR A 31 -28.51 -12.78 17.83
C THR A 31 -27.40 -12.19 18.69
N PHE A 32 -27.76 -11.56 19.81
CA PHE A 32 -26.78 -11.05 20.77
C PHE A 32 -26.08 -12.19 21.52
N LEU A 33 -26.84 -13.18 22.00
CA LEU A 33 -26.31 -14.37 22.67
C LEU A 33 -25.43 -15.21 21.75
N THR A 34 -25.78 -15.37 20.47
CA THR A 34 -24.93 -16.08 19.51
C THR A 34 -23.64 -15.30 19.24
N ARG A 35 -23.69 -13.96 19.17
CA ARG A 35 -22.49 -13.11 19.10
C ARG A 35 -21.60 -13.29 20.34
N LEU A 36 -22.16 -13.33 21.56
CA LEU A 36 -21.39 -13.62 22.78
C LEU A 36 -20.80 -15.03 22.78
N ARG A 37 -21.56 -16.03 22.30
CA ARG A 37 -21.12 -17.43 22.22
C ARG A 37 -19.99 -17.63 21.22
N VAL A 38 -19.98 -16.88 20.12
CA VAL A 38 -18.89 -16.88 19.12
C VAL A 38 -17.68 -16.06 19.60
N GLY A 39 -17.90 -15.09 20.50
CA GLY A 39 -16.84 -14.35 21.19
C GLY A 39 -15.95 -13.55 20.24
N GLY A 40 -14.65 -13.50 20.54
CA GLY A 40 -13.65 -12.73 19.80
C GLY A 40 -13.42 -13.17 18.35
N LYS A 41 -13.98 -14.31 17.92
CA LYS A 41 -13.92 -14.79 16.53
C LYS A 41 -14.84 -14.01 15.60
N LEU A 42 -15.86 -13.30 16.11
CA LEU A 42 -16.79 -12.53 15.30
C LEU A 42 -16.32 -11.07 15.17
N VAL A 43 -15.99 -10.65 13.95
CA VAL A 43 -15.58 -9.27 13.63
C VAL A 43 -16.57 -8.65 12.65
N ASP A 44 -16.94 -7.39 12.87
CA ASP A 44 -17.75 -6.62 11.90
C ASP A 44 -16.91 -6.31 10.67
N ALA A 45 -17.49 -6.40 9.47
CA ALA A 45 -16.87 -6.01 8.21
C ALA A 45 -16.27 -4.58 8.25
N LYS A 46 -16.90 -3.66 9.00
CA LYS A 46 -16.36 -2.31 9.26
C LYS A 46 -15.06 -2.33 10.08
N GLY A 47 -14.89 -3.31 10.96
CA GLY A 47 -13.67 -3.53 11.74
C GLY A 47 -12.54 -4.11 10.90
N VAL A 48 -12.85 -5.00 9.94
CA VAL A 48 -11.85 -5.62 9.05
C VAL A 48 -11.18 -4.58 8.14
N SER A 49 -11.95 -3.67 7.54
CA SER A 49 -11.40 -2.62 6.69
C SER A 49 -10.52 -1.61 7.46
N ARG A 50 -10.76 -1.44 8.77
CA ARG A 50 -9.94 -0.58 9.64
C ARG A 50 -8.72 -1.30 10.21
N LEU A 51 -8.79 -2.62 10.39
CA LEU A 51 -7.65 -3.45 10.82
C LEU A 51 -6.68 -3.74 9.69
N TYR A 52 -7.13 -3.69 8.43
CA TYR A 52 -6.27 -3.84 7.26
C TYR A 52 -5.48 -2.55 6.99
N ARG A 53 -4.33 -2.40 7.64
CA ARG A 53 -3.33 -1.40 7.23
C ARG A 53 -2.63 -1.89 5.97
N GLN A 54 -2.93 -1.28 4.84
CA GLN A 54 -2.16 -1.46 3.61
C GLN A 54 -0.75 -0.91 3.86
N ARG A 55 0.21 -1.79 4.21
CA ARG A 55 1.62 -1.43 4.28
C ARG A 55 2.23 -1.59 2.90
N ILE A 56 2.30 -0.49 2.15
CA ILE A 56 3.10 -0.46 0.92
C ILE A 56 4.57 -0.54 1.35
N SER A 57 5.29 -1.54 0.85
CA SER A 57 6.72 -1.67 1.13
C SER A 57 7.50 -0.58 0.39
N ASN A 58 8.46 0.05 1.06
CA ASN A 58 9.34 1.02 0.42
C ASN A 58 10.04 0.43 -0.82
N LEU A 59 10.31 -0.88 -0.82
CA LEU A 59 10.87 -1.57 -1.97
C LEU A 59 9.95 -1.56 -3.19
N GLN A 60 8.62 -1.64 -2.99
CA GLN A 60 7.66 -1.59 -4.08
C GLN A 60 7.61 -0.18 -4.70
N LEU A 61 7.71 0.86 -3.87
CA LEU A 61 7.80 2.24 -4.35
C LEU A 61 9.10 2.47 -5.13
N VAL A 62 10.23 2.00 -4.61
CA VAL A 62 11.53 2.11 -5.29
C VAL A 62 11.51 1.34 -6.61
N ALA A 63 10.98 0.11 -6.63
CA ALA A 63 10.86 -0.70 -7.84
C ALA A 63 9.95 -0.03 -8.89
N LEU A 64 8.86 0.60 -8.46
CA LEU A 64 7.95 1.34 -9.34
C LEU A 64 8.66 2.53 -9.99
N VAL A 65 9.33 3.36 -9.17
CA VAL A 65 10.07 4.52 -9.67
C VAL A 65 11.20 4.08 -10.60
N ALA A 66 11.97 3.06 -10.23
CA ALA A 66 13.02 2.50 -11.05
C ALA A 66 12.49 2.00 -12.40
N SER A 67 11.37 1.29 -12.41
CA SER A 67 10.74 0.80 -13.65
C SER A 67 10.33 1.96 -14.56
N GLY A 68 9.77 3.03 -13.99
CA GLY A 68 9.41 4.24 -14.74
C GLY A 68 10.62 4.94 -15.36
N LEU A 69 11.71 5.07 -14.61
CA LEU A 69 12.97 5.65 -15.11
C LEU A 69 13.58 4.80 -16.22
N VAL A 70 13.58 3.47 -16.09
CA VAL A 70 14.07 2.56 -17.13
C VAL A 70 13.24 2.69 -18.40
N ALA A 71 11.91 2.71 -18.28
CA ALA A 71 11.03 2.89 -19.43
C ALA A 71 11.28 4.24 -20.14
N LEU A 72 11.41 5.32 -19.37
CA LEU A 72 11.73 6.65 -19.89
C LEU A 72 13.08 6.67 -20.61
N PHE A 73 14.11 6.05 -20.01
CA PHE A 73 15.44 5.96 -20.59
C PHE A 73 15.42 5.23 -21.94
N ILE A 74 14.73 4.08 -22.02
CA ILE A 74 14.59 3.31 -23.26
C ILE A 74 13.86 4.13 -24.33
N ALA A 75 12.81 4.87 -23.96
CA ALA A 75 12.07 5.73 -24.90
C ALA A 75 12.96 6.85 -25.47
N LEU A 76 13.76 7.50 -24.62
CA LEU A 76 14.71 8.52 -25.07
C LEU A 76 15.82 7.92 -25.93
N ALA A 77 16.37 6.77 -25.55
CA ALA A 77 17.41 6.08 -26.33
C ALA A 77 16.90 5.63 -27.72
N SER A 78 15.62 5.32 -27.85
CA SER A 78 15.01 4.84 -29.10
C SER A 78 14.56 5.94 -30.05
N THR A 79 14.55 7.20 -29.62
CA THR A 79 14.03 8.34 -30.42
C THR A 79 15.15 9.27 -30.86
N ALA A 80 15.09 9.79 -32.08
CA ALA A 80 16.12 10.69 -32.62
C ALA A 80 16.27 11.98 -31.78
N ALA A 81 15.16 12.54 -31.31
CA ALA A 81 15.16 13.70 -30.40
C ALA A 81 15.65 13.33 -28.99
N GLY A 82 15.40 12.11 -28.52
CA GLY A 82 15.90 11.65 -27.24
C GLY A 82 17.41 11.41 -27.27
N GLN A 83 17.95 10.91 -28.37
CA GLN A 83 19.40 10.74 -28.57
C GLN A 83 20.14 12.09 -28.58
N THR A 84 19.59 13.13 -29.20
CA THR A 84 20.19 14.48 -29.15
C THR A 84 20.12 15.08 -27.74
N LEU A 85 18.99 14.92 -27.03
CA LEU A 85 18.88 15.33 -25.62
C LEU A 85 19.86 14.60 -24.71
N LEU A 86 20.00 13.28 -24.87
CA LEU A 86 20.96 12.47 -24.10
C LEU A 86 22.41 12.85 -24.43
N GLY A 87 22.73 13.16 -25.69
CA GLY A 87 24.06 13.63 -26.08
C GLY A 87 24.42 14.99 -25.47
N LEU A 88 23.49 15.95 -25.48
CA LEU A 88 23.68 17.26 -24.86
C LEU A 88 23.73 17.17 -23.32
N GLY A 89 22.94 16.27 -22.73
CA GLY A 89 22.98 15.97 -21.30
C GLY A 89 24.29 15.29 -20.88
N GLY A 90 24.78 14.35 -21.69
CA GLY A 90 26.04 13.64 -21.50
C GLY A 90 27.23 14.60 -21.45
N ALA A 91 27.29 15.57 -22.38
CA ALA A 91 28.36 16.57 -22.38
C ALA A 91 28.42 17.38 -21.08
N ARG A 92 27.27 17.75 -20.50
CA ARG A 92 27.22 18.43 -19.19
C ARG A 92 27.62 17.53 -18.03
N TRP A 93 27.36 16.23 -18.14
CA TRP A 93 27.75 15.26 -17.13
C TRP A 93 29.26 15.03 -17.13
N ASP A 94 29.86 14.95 -18.31
CA ASP A 94 31.30 14.80 -18.49
C ASP A 94 32.06 16.04 -17.96
N ASP A 95 31.53 17.25 -18.18
CA ASP A 95 32.09 18.49 -17.62
C ASP A 95 32.01 18.50 -16.08
N LEU A 96 30.92 18.02 -15.50
CA LEU A 96 30.75 17.95 -14.06
C LEU A 96 31.68 16.89 -13.44
N ILE A 97 31.77 15.70 -14.05
CA ILE A 97 32.66 14.63 -13.56
C ILE A 97 34.12 15.04 -13.73
N SER A 98 34.51 15.65 -14.84
CA SER A 98 35.89 16.10 -15.05
C SER A 98 36.27 17.21 -14.06
N TRP A 99 35.35 18.10 -13.70
CA TRP A 99 35.55 19.06 -12.60
C TRP A 99 35.73 18.35 -11.25
N VAL A 100 34.86 17.41 -10.89
CA VAL A 100 34.95 16.64 -9.64
C VAL A 100 36.27 15.86 -9.57
N VAL A 101 36.60 15.09 -10.61
CA VAL A 101 37.84 14.31 -10.69
C VAL A 101 39.05 15.24 -10.69
N GLY A 102 38.99 16.37 -11.40
CA GLY A 102 40.03 17.39 -11.39
C GLY A 102 40.33 17.93 -9.99
N LEU A 103 39.30 18.13 -9.15
CA LEU A 103 39.50 18.51 -7.75
C LEU A 103 40.23 17.45 -6.92
N PHE A 104 39.94 16.17 -7.16
CA PHE A 104 40.63 15.07 -6.46
C PHE A 104 42.03 14.79 -7.02
N THR A 105 42.26 15.05 -8.31
CA THR A 105 43.54 14.77 -8.99
C THR A 105 44.53 15.91 -8.85
N SER A 106 44.04 17.16 -8.73
CA SER A 106 44.86 18.37 -8.49
C SER A 106 45.34 18.48 -7.04
N ALA A 107 44.84 17.63 -6.14
CA ALA A 107 45.22 17.58 -4.72
C ALA A 107 46.36 16.60 -4.41
N ARG A 108 47.14 16.17 -5.42
CA ARG A 108 48.31 15.30 -5.24
C ARG A 108 49.55 15.85 -5.91
#